data_AF-A0A915M1L7-F1
#
_entry.id   AF-A0A915M1L7-F1
#
_cell.length_a   1.000
_cell.length_b   1.000
_cell.length_c   1.000
_cell.angle_alpha   90.00
_cell.angle_beta   90.00
_cell.angle_gamma   90.00
#
_symmetry.space_group_name_H-M   'P 1'
#
loop_
_entity.id
_entity.type
_entity.pdbx_description
1 polymer ?
#
loop_
_entity_poly.entity_id
_entity_poly.type
_entity_poly.pdbx_seq_one_letter_code
_entity_poly.pdbx_strand_id
1 'polypeptide(L)'
;MVIYIHSYLGCRYIGSYCDNANYYTDPITGFWGWMFVMSKAPELGDTLFLILRKRPVIFLHWYHHALTFIYATITYAERQAWCRWSLALNLTVHTIMYFYFGLQALKVKTPRLFAKFITSIQILQFVISCYIFVQLLRIKSANNIRCDAR
;
A
#
# COMPACT_ATOMS: atom_id res chain seq x y z
N MET A 1 -1.52 -9.95 20.44
CA MET A 1 -2.01 -9.69 19.06
C MET A 1 -3.34 -10.38 18.73
N VAL A 2 -3.74 -11.46 19.44
CA VAL A 2 -5.03 -12.17 19.21
C VAL A 2 -6.18 -11.65 20.12
N ILE A 3 -5.87 -10.87 21.16
CA ILE A 3 -6.84 -10.41 22.18
C ILE A 3 -7.84 -9.35 21.64
N TYR A 4 -7.56 -8.69 20.51
CA TYR A 4 -8.45 -7.69 19.92
C TYR A 4 -9.54 -8.25 18.99
N ILE A 5 -9.68 -9.58 18.88
CA ILE A 5 -10.59 -10.21 17.92
C ILE A 5 -12.00 -10.43 18.49
N HIS A 6 -12.22 -10.34 19.81
CA HIS A 6 -13.46 -10.85 20.41
C HIS A 6 -14.56 -9.83 20.78
N SER A 7 -14.33 -8.51 20.80
CA SER A 7 -15.30 -7.58 21.43
C SER A 7 -16.21 -6.74 20.51
N TYR A 8 -16.20 -6.90 19.18
CA TYR A 8 -16.93 -5.98 18.27
C TYR A 8 -17.89 -6.67 17.29
N LEU A 9 -18.76 -7.55 17.77
CA LEU A 9 -19.66 -8.35 16.91
C LEU A 9 -20.86 -7.61 16.28
N GLY A 10 -21.03 -6.29 16.46
CA GLY A 10 -22.18 -5.54 15.90
C GLY A 10 -21.86 -4.44 14.87
N CYS A 11 -20.70 -3.78 14.93
CA CYS A 11 -20.39 -2.57 14.14
C CYS A 11 -18.98 -2.65 13.48
N ARG A 12 -18.63 -3.82 12.94
CA ARG A 12 -17.23 -4.26 12.74
C ARG A 12 -16.50 -3.69 11.53
N TYR A 13 -17.21 -3.17 10.51
CA TYR A 13 -16.57 -2.70 9.27
C TYR A 13 -16.25 -1.20 9.30
N ILE A 14 -17.18 -0.35 9.75
CA ILE A 14 -17.02 1.12 9.73
C ILE A 14 -15.95 1.59 10.73
N GLY A 15 -15.85 0.95 11.91
CA GLY A 15 -14.83 1.28 12.92
C GLY A 15 -13.39 1.09 12.44
N SER A 16 -13.11 0.07 11.61
CA SER A 16 -11.75 -0.15 11.09
C SER A 16 -11.32 0.87 10.03
N TYR A 17 -12.28 1.50 9.34
CA TYR A 17 -12.03 2.52 8.32
C TYR A 17 -12.03 3.95 8.86
N CYS A 18 -12.61 4.19 10.04
CA CYS A 18 -12.82 5.53 10.58
C CYS A 18 -12.18 5.78 11.96
N ASP A 19 -11.76 4.74 12.69
CA ASP A 19 -11.08 4.92 13.97
C ASP A 19 -9.57 5.12 13.80
N ASN A 20 -9.15 6.37 14.07
CA ASN A 20 -7.78 6.84 13.92
C ASN A 20 -7.08 7.20 15.24
N ALA A 21 -7.82 7.16 16.36
CA ALA A 21 -7.47 7.91 17.56
C ALA A 21 -6.11 7.55 18.19
N ASN A 22 -5.60 6.34 17.92
CA ASN A 22 -4.32 5.86 18.47
C ASN A 22 -3.23 5.59 17.42
N TYR A 23 -3.56 5.49 16.13
CA TYR A 23 -2.59 4.97 15.15
C TYR A 23 -1.58 5.99 14.63
N TYR A 24 -1.89 7.28 14.70
CA TYR A 24 -0.94 8.33 14.33
C TYR A 24 -0.39 9.08 15.55
N THR A 25 -0.90 8.75 16.73
CA THR A 25 -0.54 9.31 18.04
C THR A 25 0.45 8.40 18.76
N ASP A 26 0.36 7.08 18.56
CA ASP A 26 1.37 6.15 19.03
C ASP A 26 2.67 6.32 18.21
N PRO A 27 3.83 6.51 18.88
CA PRO A 27 5.10 6.73 18.19
C PRO A 27 5.53 5.53 17.32
N ILE A 28 5.08 4.32 17.67
CA ILE A 28 5.39 3.09 16.94
C ILE A 28 4.65 3.07 15.60
N THR A 29 3.33 3.27 15.61
CA THR A 29 2.51 3.19 14.39
C THR A 29 2.71 4.38 13.48
N GLY A 30 3.00 5.57 14.03
CA GLY A 30 3.44 6.74 13.27
C GLY A 30 4.77 6.48 12.54
N PHE A 31 5.75 5.87 13.21
CA PHE A 31 7.02 5.47 12.60
C PHE A 31 6.81 4.48 11.43
N TRP A 32 5.96 3.46 11.59
CA TRP A 32 5.64 2.53 10.51
C TRP A 32 4.95 3.20 9.31
N GLY A 33 4.05 4.16 9.57
CA GLY A 33 3.42 4.96 8.51
C GLY A 33 4.43 5.82 7.75
N TRP A 34 5.37 6.45 8.46
CA TRP A 34 6.44 7.25 7.85
C TRP A 34 7.41 6.37 7.05
N MET A 35 7.81 5.21 7.60
CA MET A 35 8.65 4.23 6.93
C MET A 35 8.04 3.74 5.62
N PHE A 36 6.71 3.62 5.54
CA PHE A 36 6.04 3.29 4.28
C PHE A 36 6.13 4.40 3.24
N VAL A 37 5.93 5.66 3.64
CA VAL A 37 6.12 6.79 2.72
C VAL A 37 7.55 6.80 2.20
N MET A 38 8.52 6.54 3.08
CA MET A 38 9.92 6.42 2.71
C MET A 38 10.22 5.20 1.85
N SER A 39 9.49 4.08 1.97
CA SER A 39 9.70 2.90 1.12
C SER A 39 9.36 3.16 -0.34
N LYS A 40 8.56 4.18 -0.64
CA LYS A 40 8.24 4.61 -2.02
C LYS A 40 9.34 5.43 -2.68
N ALA A 41 10.25 6.04 -1.90
CA ALA A 41 11.39 6.80 -2.42
C ALA A 41 12.43 5.92 -3.17
N PRO A 42 12.89 4.76 -2.64
CA PRO A 42 13.82 3.89 -3.38
C PRO A 42 13.17 3.25 -4.62
N GLU A 43 11.87 2.97 -4.60
CA GLU A 43 11.14 2.52 -5.80
C GLU A 43 11.19 3.56 -6.93
N LEU A 44 10.99 4.83 -6.60
CA LEU A 44 11.19 5.95 -7.53
C LEU A 44 12.65 6.06 -7.99
N GLY A 45 13.59 5.87 -7.07
CA GLY A 45 15.02 5.85 -7.34
C GLY A 45 15.42 4.83 -8.41
N ASP A 46 14.88 3.62 -8.35
CA ASP A 46 15.12 2.57 -9.36
C ASP A 46 14.65 3.02 -10.76
N THR A 47 13.48 3.66 -10.84
CA THR A 47 12.97 4.20 -12.11
C THR A 47 13.81 5.37 -12.62
N LEU A 48 14.26 6.25 -11.73
CA LEU A 48 15.11 7.40 -12.06
C LEU A 48 16.48 6.94 -12.57
N PHE A 49 17.07 5.93 -11.93
CA PHE A 49 18.31 5.30 -12.40
C PHE A 49 18.15 4.64 -13.77
N LEU A 50 17.00 4.00 -14.06
CA LEU A 50 16.73 3.42 -15.37
C LEU A 50 16.58 4.50 -16.47
N ILE A 51 15.91 5.61 -16.15
CA ILE A 51 15.74 6.77 -17.04
C ILE A 51 17.11 7.41 -17.33
N LEU A 52 17.93 7.61 -16.29
CA LEU A 52 19.31 8.11 -16.42
C LEU A 52 20.18 7.17 -17.28
N ARG A 53 19.91 5.86 -17.25
CA ARG A 53 20.59 4.85 -18.09
C ARG A 53 20.01 4.73 -19.51
N LYS A 54 19.07 5.60 -19.91
CA LYS A 54 18.37 5.58 -21.22
C LYS A 54 17.74 4.22 -21.56
N ARG A 55 17.32 3.43 -20.56
CA ARG A 55 16.55 2.21 -20.81
C ARG A 55 15.09 2.60 -21.09
N PRO A 56 14.40 1.97 -22.07
CA PRO A 56 13.01 2.29 -22.36
C PRO A 56 12.15 1.90 -21.16
N VAL A 57 11.69 2.89 -20.39
CA VAL A 57 10.70 2.72 -19.32
C VAL A 57 9.33 3.00 -19.89
N ILE A 58 8.38 2.10 -19.69
CA ILE A 58 6.99 2.28 -20.10
C ILE A 58 6.42 3.48 -19.31
N PHE A 59 5.72 4.39 -19.99
CA PHE A 59 5.16 5.60 -19.37
C PHE A 59 4.36 5.31 -18.09
N LEU A 60 3.56 4.24 -18.11
CA LEU A 60 2.73 3.82 -16.99
C LEU A 60 3.55 3.53 -15.72
N HIS A 61 4.76 3.00 -15.85
CA HIS A 61 5.56 2.55 -14.71
C HIS A 61 6.06 3.73 -13.88
N TRP A 62 6.76 4.68 -14.50
CA TRP A 62 7.29 5.85 -13.77
C TRP A 62 6.17 6.79 -13.32
N TYR A 63 5.10 6.95 -14.11
CA TYR A 63 3.94 7.73 -13.73
C TYR A 63 3.23 7.14 -12.51
N HIS A 64 3.06 5.81 -12.46
CA HIS A 64 2.49 5.12 -11.31
C HIS A 64 3.36 5.26 -10.05
N HIS A 65 4.68 5.10 -10.15
CA HIS A 65 5.58 5.27 -9.01
C HIS A 65 5.58 6.72 -8.47
N ALA A 66 5.52 7.72 -9.35
CA ALA A 66 5.39 9.12 -8.95
C ALA A 66 4.04 9.42 -8.28
N LEU A 67 2.94 8.95 -8.87
CA LEU A 67 1.59 9.16 -8.34
C LEU A 67 1.41 8.48 -6.98
N THR A 68 1.89 7.24 -6.82
CA THR A 68 1.77 6.50 -5.55
C THR A 68 2.61 7.11 -4.44
N PHE A 69 3.76 7.73 -4.75
CA PHE A 69 4.55 8.48 -3.77
C PHE A 69 3.83 9.73 -3.29
N ILE A 70 3.32 10.56 -4.22
CA ILE A 70 2.55 11.77 -3.89
C ILE A 70 1.27 11.39 -3.12
N TYR A 71 0.62 10.30 -3.51
CA TYR A 71 -0.55 9.81 -2.81
C TYR A 71 -0.23 9.39 -1.37
N ALA A 72 0.85 8.65 -1.17
CA ALA A 72 1.28 8.22 0.16
C ALA A 72 1.63 9.41 1.08
N THR A 73 2.27 10.46 0.56
CA THR A 73 2.60 11.68 1.34
C THR A 73 1.35 12.45 1.75
N ILE A 74 0.39 12.63 0.84
CA ILE A 74 -0.88 13.30 1.13
C ILE A 74 -1.69 12.49 2.15
N THR A 75 -1.83 11.18 1.96
CA THR A 75 -2.61 10.35 2.86
C THR A 75 -1.97 10.21 4.26
N TYR A 76 -0.64 10.26 4.34
CA TYR A 76 0.07 10.33 5.62
C TYR A 76 -0.17 11.66 6.34
N ALA A 77 -0.13 12.78 5.61
CA ALA A 77 -0.43 14.11 6.16
C ALA A 77 -1.88 14.23 6.66
N GLU A 78 -2.83 13.66 5.94
CA GLU A 78 -4.25 13.63 6.31
C GLU A 78 -4.61 12.51 7.31
N ARG A 79 -3.63 11.76 7.84
CA ARG A 79 -3.83 10.71 8.85
C ARG A 79 -5.00 9.75 8.54
N GLN A 80 -5.19 9.32 7.29
CA GLN A 80 -6.38 8.54 6.93
C GLN A 80 -6.30 7.06 7.37
N ALA A 81 -7.26 6.58 8.17
CA ALA A 81 -7.23 5.24 8.80
C ALA A 81 -7.22 4.08 7.79
N TRP A 82 -7.94 4.24 6.68
CA TRP A 82 -8.12 3.20 5.68
C TRP A 82 -6.83 2.85 4.93
N CYS A 83 -5.85 3.76 4.93
CA CYS A 83 -4.59 3.60 4.22
C CYS A 83 -3.77 2.40 4.75
N ARG A 84 -4.00 1.98 6.00
CA ARG A 84 -3.34 0.82 6.65
C ARG A 84 -3.55 -0.49 5.91
N TRP A 85 -4.76 -0.71 5.40
CA TRP A 85 -5.10 -1.92 4.66
C TRP A 85 -4.42 -1.95 3.29
N SER A 86 -4.40 -0.80 2.60
CA SER A 86 -3.70 -0.67 1.32
C SER A 86 -2.19 -0.81 1.48
N LEU A 87 -1.64 -0.25 2.56
CA LEU A 87 -0.25 -0.41 3.01
C LEU A 87 0.12 -1.89 3.20
N ALA A 88 -0.60 -2.61 4.05
CA ALA A 88 -0.27 -3.99 4.40
C ALA A 88 -0.28 -4.91 3.18
N LEU A 89 -1.28 -4.75 2.30
CA LEU A 89 -1.38 -5.50 1.04
C LEU A 89 -0.22 -5.17 0.09
N ASN A 90 0.10 -3.89 -0.07
CA ASN A 90 1.19 -3.47 -0.95
C ASN A 90 2.54 -3.99 -0.46
N LEU A 91 2.84 -3.84 0.83
CA LEU A 91 4.10 -4.31 1.42
C LEU A 91 4.24 -5.84 1.25
N THR A 92 3.17 -6.60 1.49
CA THR A 92 3.19 -8.07 1.34
C THR A 92 3.53 -8.49 -0.09
N VAL A 93 2.85 -7.91 -1.08
CA VAL A 93 3.10 -8.23 -2.50
C VAL A 93 4.47 -7.76 -2.94
N HIS A 94 4.91 -6.61 -2.44
CA HIS A 94 6.21 -6.04 -2.74
C HIS A 94 7.35 -6.87 -2.17
N THR A 95 7.23 -7.38 -0.93
CA THR A 95 8.18 -8.32 -0.35
C THR A 95 8.34 -9.58 -1.21
N ILE A 96 7.23 -10.15 -1.70
CA ILE A 96 7.26 -11.32 -2.59
C ILE A 96 7.97 -11.01 -3.92
N MET A 97 7.68 -9.84 -4.50
CA MET A 97 8.26 -9.43 -5.78
C MET A 97 9.78 -9.15 -5.67
N TYR A 98 10.22 -8.44 -4.64
CA TYR A 98 11.65 -8.19 -4.42
C TYR A 98 12.40 -9.44 -4.02
N PHE A 99 11.77 -10.35 -3.26
CA PHE A 99 12.35 -11.66 -2.97
C PHE A 99 12.62 -12.44 -4.26
N TYR A 100 11.70 -12.42 -5.22
CA TYR A 100 11.89 -13.02 -6.54
C TYR A 100 13.02 -12.35 -7.35
N PHE A 101 13.16 -11.02 -7.29
CA PHE A 101 14.28 -10.32 -7.93
C PHE A 101 15.63 -10.64 -7.26
N GLY A 102 15.66 -10.80 -5.93
CA GLY A 102 16.84 -11.26 -5.20
C GLY A 102 17.27 -12.67 -5.63
N LEU A 103 16.32 -13.59 -5.79
CA LEU A 103 16.59 -14.93 -6.30
C LEU A 103 17.13 -14.91 -7.74
N GLN A 104 16.61 -14.02 -8.60
CA GLN A 104 17.15 -13.84 -9.95
C GLN A 104 18.57 -13.25 -9.94
N ALA A 105 18.89 -12.33 -9.04
CA ALA A 105 20.24 -11.77 -8.89
C ALA A 105 21.27 -12.84 -8.48
N LEU A 106 20.84 -13.86 -7.72
CA LEU A 106 21.63 -15.04 -7.37
C LEU A 106 21.78 -16.06 -8.52
N LYS A 107 21.35 -15.72 -9.75
CA LYS A 107 21.35 -16.60 -10.94
C LYS A 107 20.61 -17.92 -10.76
N VAL A 108 19.69 -18.01 -9.80
CA VAL A 108 18.81 -19.17 -9.66
C VAL A 108 17.86 -19.19 -10.85
N LYS A 109 17.79 -20.30 -11.58
CA LYS A 109 16.88 -20.47 -12.71
C LYS A 109 15.44 -20.54 -12.22
N THR A 110 14.81 -19.38 -12.05
CA THR A 110 13.38 -19.31 -11.72
C THR A 110 12.52 -19.51 -12.97
N PRO A 111 11.50 -20.41 -12.92
CA PRO A 111 10.60 -20.63 -14.04
C PRO A 111 9.82 -19.36 -14.41
N ARG A 112 9.60 -19.12 -15.71
CA ARG A 112 8.77 -18.00 -16.21
C ARG A 112 7.34 -17.98 -15.66
N LEU A 113 6.83 -19.12 -15.18
CA LEU A 113 5.56 -19.24 -14.49
C LEU A 113 5.51 -18.44 -13.19
N PHE A 114 6.61 -18.37 -12.43
CA PHE A 114 6.67 -17.59 -11.20
C PHE A 114 6.58 -16.09 -11.47
N ALA A 115 7.23 -15.58 -12.52
CA ALA A 115 7.08 -14.20 -12.94
C ALA A 115 5.61 -13.85 -13.27
N LYS A 116 4.92 -14.73 -14.01
CA LYS A 116 3.49 -14.56 -14.34
C LYS A 116 2.62 -14.56 -13.07
N PHE A 117 2.89 -15.46 -12.13
CA PHE A 117 2.16 -15.53 -10.86
C PHE A 117 2.31 -14.25 -10.03
N ILE A 118 3.52 -13.69 -9.96
CA ILE A 118 3.76 -12.42 -9.27
C ILE A 118 2.99 -11.27 -9.93
N THR A 119 3.00 -11.18 -11.26
CA THR A 119 2.19 -10.18 -11.98
C THR A 119 0.70 -10.37 -11.72
N SER A 120 0.19 -11.60 -11.65
CA SER A 120 -1.20 -11.87 -11.30
C SER A 120 -1.55 -11.39 -9.89
N ILE A 121 -0.67 -11.59 -8.92
CA ILE A 121 -0.84 -11.09 -7.54
C ILE A 121 -0.83 -9.55 -7.52
N GLN A 122 0.03 -8.90 -8.30
CA GLN A 122 0.06 -7.43 -8.38
C GLN A 122 -1.24 -6.85 -8.96
N ILE A 123 -1.80 -7.48 -9.99
CA ILE A 123 -3.09 -7.06 -10.55
C ILE A 123 -4.20 -7.26 -9.51
N LEU A 124 -4.21 -8.40 -8.82
CA LEU A 124 -5.19 -8.66 -7.76
C LEU A 124 -5.09 -7.64 -6.61
N GLN A 125 -3.87 -7.26 -6.21
CA GLN A 125 -3.65 -6.23 -5.20
C GLN A 125 -4.25 -4.89 -5.62
N PHE A 126 -4.11 -4.51 -6.88
CA PHE A 126 -4.71 -3.28 -7.39
C PHE A 126 -6.25 -3.34 -7.35
N VAL A 127 -6.85 -4.46 -7.77
CA VAL A 127 -8.32 -4.65 -7.73
C VAL A 127 -8.85 -4.56 -6.31
N ILE A 128 -8.17 -5.18 -5.34
CA ILE A 128 -8.56 -5.12 -3.93
C ILE A 128 -8.42 -3.69 -3.39
N SER A 129 -7.33 -2.99 -3.70
CA SER A 129 -7.13 -1.58 -3.31
C SER A 129 -8.23 -0.67 -3.88
N CYS A 130 -8.62 -0.85 -5.14
CA CYS A 130 -9.74 -0.11 -5.75
C CYS A 130 -11.07 -0.42 -5.05
N TYR A 131 -11.34 -1.69 -4.74
CA TYR A 131 -12.55 -2.08 -4.02
C TYR A 131 -12.63 -1.41 -2.64
N ILE A 132 -11.53 -1.42 -1.87
CA ILE A 132 -11.43 -0.75 -0.57
C ILE A 132 -11.69 0.76 -0.72
N PHE A 133 -11.11 1.40 -1.74
CA PHE A 133 -11.30 2.83 -1.99
C PHE A 133 -12.76 3.17 -2.34
N VAL A 134 -13.43 2.36 -3.16
CA VAL A 134 -14.85 2.53 -3.48
C VAL A 134 -15.72 2.37 -2.24
N GLN A 135 -15.42 1.38 -1.38
CA GLN A 135 -16.13 1.19 -0.11
C GLN A 135 -15.96 2.40 0.82
N LEU A 136 -14.76 2.98 0.90
CA LEU A 136 -14.51 4.21 1.65
C LEU A 136 -15.38 5.37 1.13
N LEU A 137 -15.42 5.58 -0.19
CA LEU A 137 -16.23 6.64 -0.80
C LEU A 137 -17.73 6.44 -0.55
N ARG A 138 -18.21 5.18 -0.61
CA ARG A 138 -19.60 4.83 -0.28
C ARG A 138 -19.92 5.15 1.18
N ILE A 139 -19.04 4.81 2.11
CA ILE A 139 -19.22 5.10 3.54
C ILE A 139 -19.23 6.62 3.78
N LYS A 140 -18.31 7.36 3.15
CA LYS A 140 -18.24 8.83 3.23
C LYS A 140 -19.50 9.50 2.67
N SER A 141 -20.08 8.96 1.60
CA SER A 141 -21.28 9.49 0.96
C SER A 141 -22.59 9.08 1.63
N ALA A 142 -22.69 7.87 2.21
CA ALA A 142 -23.93 7.34 2.76
C ALA A 142 -24.18 7.76 4.22
N ASN A 143 -23.13 7.96 5.02
CA ASN A 143 -23.30 8.14 6.46
C ASN A 143 -23.17 9.59 6.94
N ASN A 144 -22.68 10.55 6.17
CA ASN A 144 -22.33 11.90 6.68
C ASN A 144 -21.47 11.87 7.96
N ILE A 145 -20.90 10.71 8.31
CA ILE A 145 -20.01 10.53 9.45
C ILE A 145 -18.68 11.07 8.98
N ARG A 146 -18.32 12.22 9.53
CA ARG A 146 -16.97 12.79 9.47
C ARG A 146 -16.02 11.77 10.10
N CYS A 147 -15.41 10.92 9.28
CA CYS A 147 -14.22 10.18 9.68
C CYS A 147 -13.07 11.21 9.71
N ASP A 148 -13.17 12.11 10.69
CA ASP A 148 -12.29 13.26 10.88
C ASP A 148 -11.01 12.72 11.49
N ALA A 149 -9.92 12.76 10.72
CA ALA A 149 -8.59 12.51 11.24
C ALA A 149 -8.12 13.79 11.94
N ARG A 150 -8.73 14.09 13.09
CA ARG A 150 -8.35 15.24 13.90
C ARG A 150 -7.06 14.99 14.66
#